data_AF-A0A1F9CRD5-F1
#
_entry.id   AF-A0A1F9CRD5-F1
#
_cell.length_a   1.000
_cell.length_b   1.000
_cell.length_c   1.000
_cell.angle_alpha   90.00
_cell.angle_beta   90.00
_cell.angle_gamma   90.00
#
_symmetry.space_group_name_H-M   'P 1'
#
loop_
_entity.id
_entity.type
_entity.pdbx_description
1 polymer ?
#
loop_
_entity_poly.entity_id
_entity_poly.type
_entity_poly.pdbx_seq_one_letter_code
_entity_poly.pdbx_strand_id
1 'polypeptide(L)'
;MKPQASPAPPAAPILRKGLPVSKASLRRPGKYPMTTPRPEIKSIIVYTTAQKPRNDYPKRIISPPLPSACCTAANRLRVGKIHEELGRNYYYKMCKACGHTVKYYFNVQSDLDSPKFRKYYEWKKSVFH
;
A
#
# COMPACT_ATOMS: atom_id res chain seq x y z
N MET A 1 -13.69 -47.26 2.21
CA MET A 1 -14.81 -46.46 2.74
C MET A 1 -14.78 -45.08 2.07
N LYS A 2 -15.71 -44.82 1.14
CA LYS A 2 -15.93 -43.50 0.53
C LYS A 2 -17.17 -42.87 1.16
N PRO A 3 -17.09 -41.61 1.58
CA PRO A 3 -18.17 -40.66 1.27
C PRO A 3 -17.61 -39.24 1.04
N GLN A 4 -18.27 -38.25 0.47
CA GLN A 4 -19.47 -38.07 -0.34
C GLN A 4 -19.28 -36.65 -0.91
N ALA A 5 -19.54 -36.46 -2.20
CA ALA A 5 -19.52 -35.15 -2.84
C ALA A 5 -20.76 -34.34 -2.42
N SER A 6 -20.58 -33.10 -1.99
CA SER A 6 -21.68 -32.17 -1.71
C SER A 6 -22.28 -31.62 -3.02
N PRO A 7 -23.62 -31.53 -3.15
CA PRO A 7 -24.27 -30.98 -4.34
C PRO A 7 -24.28 -29.45 -4.33
N ALA A 8 -24.14 -28.87 -5.53
CA ALA A 8 -24.26 -27.43 -5.79
C ALA A 8 -25.73 -26.95 -5.68
N PRO A 9 -25.98 -25.70 -5.23
CA PRO A 9 -27.33 -25.14 -5.20
C PRO A 9 -27.80 -24.65 -6.59
N PRO A 10 -29.11 -24.75 -6.89
CA PRO A 10 -29.68 -24.33 -8.18
C PRO A 10 -29.81 -22.81 -8.34
N ALA A 11 -29.67 -22.36 -9.59
CA ALA A 11 -29.84 -20.98 -10.01
C ALA A 11 -31.32 -20.55 -9.93
N ALA A 12 -31.58 -19.41 -9.30
CA ALA A 12 -32.88 -18.74 -9.29
C ALA A 12 -32.96 -17.69 -10.41
N PRO A 13 -34.09 -17.54 -11.13
CA PRO A 13 -34.25 -16.53 -12.16
C PRO A 13 -35.14 -15.33 -11.71
N ILE A 14 -35.20 -14.34 -12.61
CA ILE A 14 -36.33 -13.40 -12.86
C ILE A 14 -36.23 -11.97 -12.28
N LEU A 15 -35.92 -11.05 -13.22
CA LEU A 15 -36.69 -9.85 -13.58
C LEU A 15 -36.80 -8.70 -12.56
N ARG A 16 -36.19 -7.55 -12.91
CA ARG A 16 -36.72 -6.25 -12.50
C ARG A 16 -36.84 -5.28 -13.68
N LYS A 17 -38.09 -4.89 -13.83
CA LYS A 17 -38.76 -3.96 -14.75
C LYS A 17 -38.01 -2.63 -14.92
N GLY A 18 -38.04 -2.13 -16.15
CA GLY A 18 -37.49 -0.83 -16.53
C GLY A 18 -38.17 0.34 -15.85
N LEU A 19 -37.38 1.38 -15.53
CA LEU A 19 -37.86 2.68 -15.09
C LEU A 19 -38.07 3.61 -16.29
N PRO A 20 -39.14 4.43 -16.28
CA PRO A 20 -39.33 5.47 -17.28
C PRO A 20 -38.34 6.63 -17.03
N VAL A 21 -37.46 6.89 -18.00
CA VAL A 21 -36.63 8.09 -18.01
C VAL A 21 -37.45 9.23 -18.62
N SER A 22 -38.06 10.01 -17.75
CA SER A 22 -38.61 11.33 -18.10
C SER A 22 -37.47 12.25 -18.53
N LYS A 23 -37.50 12.65 -19.80
CA LYS A 23 -36.62 13.67 -20.36
C LYS A 23 -37.00 15.06 -19.84
N ALA A 24 -35.97 15.91 -19.78
CA ALA A 24 -36.01 17.37 -19.71
C ALA A 24 -36.14 17.99 -18.31
N SER A 25 -34.98 18.26 -17.71
CA SER A 25 -34.78 19.56 -17.08
C SER A 25 -33.31 19.95 -17.04
N LEU A 26 -33.03 21.10 -17.64
CA LEU A 26 -31.88 21.99 -17.43
C LEU A 26 -30.54 21.60 -18.06
N ARG A 27 -30.38 22.13 -19.27
CA ARG A 27 -29.10 22.56 -19.83
C ARG A 27 -28.36 23.44 -18.82
N ARG A 28 -27.20 22.99 -18.34
CA ARG A 28 -26.04 23.85 -18.11
C ARG A 28 -24.80 23.14 -18.67
N PRO A 29 -24.05 23.74 -19.61
CA PRO A 29 -22.73 23.24 -19.96
C PRO A 29 -21.78 23.55 -18.79
N GLY A 30 -21.66 22.61 -17.87
CA GLY A 30 -20.67 22.65 -16.80
C GLY A 30 -19.27 22.49 -17.38
N LYS A 31 -18.56 23.61 -17.49
CA LYS A 31 -17.14 23.74 -17.83
C LYS A 31 -16.24 23.07 -16.78
N TYR A 32 -16.22 21.74 -16.70
CA TYR A 32 -15.20 21.03 -15.93
C TYR A 32 -14.45 20.10 -16.89
N PRO A 33 -13.19 20.42 -17.29
CA PRO A 33 -12.34 19.40 -17.88
C PRO A 33 -12.15 18.30 -16.84
N MET A 34 -12.77 17.14 -17.08
CA MET A 34 -12.61 15.94 -16.26
C MET A 34 -11.24 15.31 -16.54
N THR A 35 -10.20 15.95 -16.03
CA THR A 35 -8.88 15.37 -15.84
C THR A 35 -8.27 16.01 -14.60
N THR A 36 -8.92 15.87 -13.45
CA THR A 36 -8.15 15.94 -12.21
C THR A 36 -7.22 14.72 -12.23
N PRO A 37 -5.88 14.90 -12.32
CA PRO A 37 -4.99 13.76 -12.14
C PRO A 37 -5.33 13.16 -10.77
N ARG A 38 -5.51 11.84 -10.73
CA ARG A 38 -5.58 11.09 -9.47
C ARG A 38 -4.51 11.67 -8.55
N PRO A 39 -4.79 12.00 -7.27
CA PRO A 39 -3.78 12.52 -6.37
C PRO A 39 -2.60 11.58 -6.45
N GLU A 40 -1.55 12.04 -7.12
CA GLU A 40 -0.37 11.26 -7.39
C GLU A 40 0.13 10.88 -6.01
N ILE A 41 0.29 9.58 -5.75
CA ILE A 41 0.63 9.11 -4.42
C ILE A 41 2.10 9.43 -4.22
N LYS A 42 2.35 10.70 -3.90
CA LYS A 42 3.68 11.30 -3.86
C LYS A 42 4.42 10.63 -2.73
N SER A 43 5.42 9.82 -3.11
CA SER A 43 6.38 9.29 -2.17
C SER A 43 7.02 10.47 -1.41
N ILE A 44 7.05 10.39 -0.07
CA ILE A 44 7.79 11.36 0.76
C ILE A 44 9.30 11.27 0.55
N ILE A 45 9.79 10.26 -0.18
CA ILE A 45 11.20 10.08 -0.53
C ILE A 45 11.54 11.01 -1.68
N VAL A 46 12.49 11.91 -1.44
CA VAL A 46 13.11 12.74 -2.48
C VAL A 46 14.51 12.21 -2.74
N TYR A 47 14.69 11.68 -3.95
CA TYR A 47 15.99 11.21 -4.41
C TYR A 47 16.83 12.39 -4.88
N THR A 48 17.98 12.61 -4.24
CA THR A 48 18.92 13.67 -4.64
C THR A 48 20.34 13.30 -4.27
N THR A 49 21.30 13.74 -5.07
CA THR A 49 22.74 13.65 -4.80
C THR A 49 23.30 14.95 -4.21
N ALA A 50 22.54 16.05 -4.28
CA ALA A 50 23.02 17.38 -3.88
C ALA A 50 22.94 17.61 -2.36
N GLN A 51 22.07 16.88 -1.66
CA GLN A 51 21.86 17.03 -0.22
C GLN A 51 22.30 15.78 0.53
N LYS A 52 22.81 15.97 1.75
CA LYS A 52 23.12 14.86 2.64
C LYS A 52 21.84 14.06 2.94
N PRO A 53 21.93 12.72 3.03
CA PRO A 53 20.78 11.89 3.38
C PRO A 53 20.22 12.31 4.74
N ARG A 54 18.91 12.56 4.80
CA ARG A 54 18.24 13.04 6.01
C ARG A 54 16.85 12.44 6.16
N ASN A 55 16.52 12.05 7.39
CA ASN A 55 15.25 11.48 7.74
C ASN A 55 14.39 12.52 8.48
N ASP A 56 13.53 13.23 7.76
CA ASP A 56 12.50 14.12 8.34
C ASP A 56 11.11 13.45 8.28
N TYR A 57 11.08 12.11 8.39
CA TYR A 57 9.82 11.35 8.48
C TYR A 57 8.93 11.89 9.62
N PRO A 58 7.62 12.07 9.40
CA PRO A 58 6.81 11.62 8.26
C PRO A 58 6.72 12.62 7.10
N LYS A 59 7.31 13.80 7.20
CA LYS A 59 7.15 14.88 6.21
C LYS A 59 7.94 14.60 4.93
N ARG A 60 9.21 14.20 5.06
CA ARG A 60 10.13 14.04 3.93
C ARG A 60 11.30 13.13 4.29
N ILE A 61 11.79 12.34 3.33
CA ILE A 61 13.04 11.60 3.46
C ILE A 61 13.92 11.95 2.27
N ILE A 62 15.13 12.45 2.52
CA ILE A 62 16.11 12.75 1.48
C ILE A 62 17.02 11.52 1.38
N SER A 63 17.03 10.88 0.22
CA SER A 63 17.85 9.70 -0.02
C SER A 63 18.72 9.83 -1.26
N PRO A 64 19.92 9.22 -1.28
CA PRO A 64 20.67 9.07 -2.50
C PRO A 64 19.90 8.17 -3.49
N PRO A 65 19.92 8.48 -4.79
CA PRO A 65 19.19 7.73 -5.81
C PRO A 65 19.71 6.30 -5.98
N LEU A 66 21.02 6.09 -5.78
CA LEU A 66 21.68 4.81 -6.00
C LEU A 66 22.01 4.09 -4.68
N PRO A 67 21.82 2.76 -4.61
CA PRO A 67 22.33 1.97 -3.51
C PRO A 67 23.86 1.86 -3.60
N SER A 68 24.53 1.87 -2.45
CA SER A 68 25.97 1.60 -2.31
C SER A 68 26.22 0.20 -1.76
N ALA A 69 27.46 -0.29 -1.82
CA ALA A 69 27.86 -1.60 -1.28
C ALA A 69 27.48 -1.82 0.21
N CYS A 70 27.36 -0.75 0.98
CA CYS A 70 26.93 -0.83 2.38
C CYS A 70 25.44 -1.17 2.58
N CYS A 71 24.61 -1.15 1.53
CA CYS A 71 23.15 -1.30 1.60
C CYS A 71 22.66 -2.74 1.76
N THR A 72 23.20 -3.47 2.74
CA THR A 72 22.80 -4.85 3.05
C THR A 72 21.47 -4.91 3.84
N ALA A 73 20.83 -6.08 3.88
CA ALA A 73 19.59 -6.27 4.63
C ALA A 73 19.75 -6.00 6.14
N ALA A 74 20.95 -6.25 6.70
CA ALA A 74 21.27 -5.99 8.11
C ALA A 74 21.46 -4.49 8.41
N ASN A 75 22.00 -3.74 7.44
CA ASN A 75 22.26 -2.30 7.59
C ASN A 75 21.03 -1.43 7.33
N ARG A 76 19.95 -2.02 6.81
CA ARG A 76 18.69 -1.33 6.54
C ARG A 76 17.77 -1.38 7.75
N LEU A 77 17.54 -0.23 8.35
CA LEU A 77 16.54 -0.05 9.40
C LEU A 77 15.17 0.23 8.82
N ARG A 78 14.14 -0.31 9.48
CA ARG A 78 12.77 0.11 9.26
C ARG A 78 12.56 1.50 9.85
N VAL A 79 12.00 2.41 9.05
CA VAL A 79 11.64 3.77 9.44
C VAL A 79 10.13 3.92 9.39
N GLY A 80 9.55 4.34 10.51
CA GLY A 80 8.14 4.71 10.60
C GLY A 80 7.16 3.54 10.71
N LYS A 81 5.89 3.89 10.49
CA LYS A 81 4.75 2.97 10.56
C LYS A 81 4.57 2.23 9.24
N ILE A 82 3.74 1.19 9.28
CA ILE A 82 3.23 0.55 8.05
C ILE A 82 2.17 1.47 7.47
N HIS A 83 2.25 1.64 6.16
CA HIS A 83 1.28 2.36 5.35
C HIS A 83 0.57 1.36 4.44
N GLU A 84 -0.70 1.61 4.17
CA GLU A 84 -1.47 0.84 3.21
C GLU A 84 -1.82 1.74 2.03
N GLU A 85 -1.52 1.28 0.82
CA GLU A 85 -1.77 2.03 -0.41
C GLU A 85 -2.24 1.07 -1.49
N LEU A 86 -3.46 1.31 -1.98
CA LEU A 86 -4.09 0.50 -3.04
C LEU A 86 -4.10 -1.01 -2.72
N GLY A 87 -4.35 -1.37 -1.45
CA GLY A 87 -4.38 -2.77 -0.99
C GLY A 87 -3.01 -3.43 -0.80
N ARG A 88 -1.91 -2.67 -0.89
CA ARG A 88 -0.56 -3.15 -0.59
C ARG A 88 -0.01 -2.44 0.65
N ASN A 89 0.50 -3.24 1.58
CA ASN A 89 1.14 -2.73 2.78
C ASN A 89 2.62 -2.47 2.50
N TYR A 90 3.14 -1.35 2.98
CA TYR A 90 4.55 -1.02 2.86
C TYR A 90 5.09 -0.26 4.06
N TYR A 91 6.41 -0.29 4.22
CA TYR A 91 7.12 0.59 5.14
C TYR A 91 8.43 1.06 4.50
N TYR A 92 9.00 2.12 5.05
CA TYR A 92 10.27 2.64 4.56
C TYR A 92 11.44 1.91 5.21
N LYS A 93 12.47 1.56 4.42
CA LYS A 93 13.74 1.05 4.93
C LYS A 93 14.86 2.01 4.57
N MET A 94 15.66 2.42 5.55
CA MET A 94 16.81 3.32 5.38
C MET A 94 18.11 2.64 5.79
N CYS A 95 19.15 2.76 4.97
CA CYS A 95 20.49 2.30 5.32
C CYS A 95 21.12 3.22 6.39
N LYS A 96 21.63 2.64 7.49
CA LYS A 96 22.33 3.41 8.54
C LYS A 96 23.60 4.11 8.05
N ALA A 97 24.31 3.50 7.10
CA ALA A 97 25.63 3.97 6.66
C ALA A 97 25.53 5.10 5.62
N CYS A 98 24.70 4.93 4.60
CA CYS A 98 24.59 5.89 3.49
C CYS A 98 23.24 6.62 3.41
N GLY A 99 22.27 6.29 4.26
CA GLY A 99 20.93 6.90 4.23
C GLY A 99 20.07 6.56 3.00
N HIS A 100 20.50 5.61 2.16
CA HIS A 100 19.69 5.13 1.04
C HIS A 100 18.36 4.56 1.54
N THR A 101 17.25 5.07 1.00
CA THR A 101 15.91 4.75 1.47
C THR A 101 15.07 4.15 0.35
N VAL A 102 14.36 3.07 0.66
CA VAL A 102 13.46 2.37 -0.26
C VAL A 102 12.08 2.12 0.36
N LYS A 103 11.03 2.08 -0.48
CA LYS A 103 9.73 1.53 -0.10
C LYS A 103 9.83 0.01 -0.12
N TYR A 104 9.58 -0.64 1.02
CA TYR A 104 9.52 -2.09 1.12
C TYR A 104 8.05 -2.50 1.19
N TYR A 105 7.54 -3.01 0.07
CA TYR A 105 6.20 -3.60 -0.01
C TYR A 105 6.25 -5.02 0.57
N PHE A 106 5.25 -5.35 1.37
CA PHE A 106 5.10 -6.67 1.95
C PHE A 106 3.62 -7.06 1.89
N ASN A 107 3.37 -8.33 1.70
CA ASN A 107 2.04 -8.88 1.57
C ASN A 107 1.69 -9.49 2.91
N VAL A 108 0.76 -8.89 3.66
CA VAL A 108 0.42 -9.34 5.01
C VAL A 108 0.09 -10.84 5.02
N GLN A 109 -0.65 -11.35 4.03
CA GLN A 109 -0.97 -12.78 3.92
C GLN A 109 0.29 -13.67 3.80
N SER A 110 1.22 -13.36 2.90
CA SER A 110 2.38 -14.23 2.64
C SER A 110 3.56 -13.97 3.59
N ASP A 111 3.66 -12.78 4.17
CA ASP A 111 4.68 -12.45 5.15
C ASP A 111 4.29 -12.92 6.56
N LEU A 112 2.99 -13.02 6.90
CA LEU A 112 2.53 -13.65 8.17
C LEU A 112 2.88 -15.13 8.25
N ASP A 113 3.03 -15.82 7.12
CA ASP A 113 3.54 -17.20 7.10
C ASP A 113 5.04 -17.28 7.43
N SER A 114 5.78 -16.16 7.30
CA SER A 114 7.17 -16.12 7.71
C SER A 114 7.28 -16.10 9.24
N PRO A 115 8.00 -17.05 9.87
CA PRO A 115 8.11 -17.14 11.33
C PRO A 115 8.70 -15.88 11.99
N LYS A 116 9.40 -15.04 11.21
CA LYS A 116 9.99 -13.78 11.66
C LYS A 116 8.97 -12.65 11.82
N PHE A 117 7.90 -12.64 11.02
CA PHE A 117 6.86 -11.61 11.07
C PHE A 117 5.76 -11.91 12.09
N ARG A 118 5.44 -13.21 12.33
CA ARG A 118 4.53 -13.62 13.42
C ARG A 118 4.98 -13.07 14.77
N LYS A 119 6.23 -13.33 15.16
CA LYS A 119 6.79 -12.85 16.43
C LYS A 119 6.69 -11.33 16.60
N TYR A 120 6.90 -10.57 15.53
CA TYR A 120 6.81 -9.11 15.57
C TYR A 120 5.37 -8.61 15.84
N TYR A 121 4.36 -9.22 15.22
CA TYR A 121 2.96 -8.83 15.41
C TYR A 121 2.36 -9.39 16.72
N GLU A 122 2.70 -10.62 17.10
CA GLU A 122 2.28 -11.23 18.37
C GLU A 122 2.79 -10.41 19.57
N TRP A 123 4.07 -10.04 19.58
CA TRP A 123 4.63 -9.15 20.62
C TRP A 123 3.94 -7.77 20.63
N LYS A 124 3.66 -7.20 19.46
CA LYS A 124 2.99 -5.90 19.40
C LYS A 124 1.54 -5.96 19.92
N LYS A 125 0.87 -7.11 19.76
CA LYS A 125 -0.47 -7.37 20.28
C LYS A 125 -0.46 -7.55 21.81
N SER A 126 0.59 -8.15 22.38
CA SER A 126 0.73 -8.33 23.84
C SER A 126 1.16 -7.08 24.60
N VAL A 127 1.73 -6.08 23.92
CA VAL A 127 2.18 -4.81 24.56
C VAL A 127 1.05 -3.78 24.68
N PHE A 128 -0.02 -3.93 23.91
CA PHE A 128 -1.14 -2.98 23.83
C PHE A 128 -2.46 -3.53 24.41
N HIS A 129 -2.39 -4.62 25.17
CA HIS A 129 -3.50 -5.26 25.88
C HIS A 129 -3.11 -5.49 27.33
#